data_AF-A0A0R2VC89-F1
#
_entry.id   AF-A0A0R2VC89-F1
#
_cell.length_a   1.000
_cell.length_b   1.000
_cell.length_c   1.000
_cell.angle_alpha   90.00
_cell.angle_beta   90.00
_cell.angle_gamma   90.00
#
_symmetry.space_group_name_H-M   'P 1'
#
loop_
_entity.id
_entity.type
_entity.pdbx_description
1 polymer ?
#
loop_
_entity_poly.entity_id
_entity_poly.type
_entity_poly.pdbx_seq_one_letter_code
_entity_poly.pdbx_strand_id
1 'polypeptide(L)'
;MTFGKAVAEAVFEYSKTDGGHQAHLNNFPADYIPVTGESAWVPTPPAFAPALQPYWGNVRPFVASSVEQAIAVPPYAYSTDPSSIMYKQAMEVAELVNAAEPEHVAIALFWADDPGATFTPPGHAVAIAKQVIDQEGEDLGKAAYVYAKLGLSLHDAFVTCWHNKYIYNLVRPVTYIIDHIDPTFTTIVGTPPFPEYTSGHSTNMGAFATVMESIYGKHYIFTDDSHAGVHPARSFNSFKEASNEAAISRIYGGIHYRQACVQGVILGEICGKNINKLNWNN
;
A
#
# COMPACT_ATOMS: atom_id res chain seq x y z
N MET A 1 20.39 -24.47 18.43
CA MET A 1 18.93 -24.24 18.56
C MET A 1 18.57 -23.27 19.69
N THR A 2 19.22 -23.32 20.87
CA THR A 2 18.90 -22.45 22.02
C THR A 2 19.04 -20.95 21.73
N PHE A 3 20.12 -20.51 21.06
CA PHE A 3 20.32 -19.09 20.74
C PHE A 3 19.23 -18.52 19.83
N GLY A 4 18.89 -19.21 18.73
CA GLY A 4 17.83 -18.76 17.81
C GLY A 4 16.45 -18.65 18.48
N LYS A 5 16.12 -19.58 19.40
CA LYS A 5 14.89 -19.47 20.20
C LYS A 5 14.90 -18.23 21.10
N ALA A 6 16.01 -17.96 21.79
CA ALA A 6 16.13 -16.80 22.66
C ALA A 6 15.99 -15.47 21.89
N VAL A 7 16.56 -15.39 20.69
CA VAL A 7 16.39 -14.22 19.80
C VAL A 7 14.93 -14.07 19.36
N ALA A 8 14.31 -15.16 18.89
CA ALA A 8 12.90 -15.14 18.46
C ALA A 8 11.96 -14.75 19.61
N GLU A 9 12.21 -15.25 20.82
CA GLU A 9 11.45 -14.90 22.03
C GLU A 9 11.61 -13.42 22.38
N ALA A 10 12.83 -12.88 22.35
CA ALA A 10 13.05 -11.45 22.59
C ALA A 10 12.31 -10.54 21.59
N VAL A 11 12.32 -10.90 20.30
CA VAL A 11 11.58 -10.15 19.25
C VAL A 11 10.07 -10.28 19.45
N PHE A 12 9.58 -11.47 19.78
CA PHE A 12 8.17 -11.70 20.06
C PHE A 12 7.69 -10.92 21.30
N GLU A 13 8.44 -10.96 22.39
CA GLU A 13 8.12 -10.20 23.60
C GLU A 13 8.10 -8.69 23.35
N TYR A 14 9.03 -8.19 22.54
CA TYR A 14 9.02 -6.80 22.10
C TYR A 14 7.77 -6.44 21.27
N SER A 15 7.39 -7.28 20.30
CA SER A 15 6.22 -7.02 19.44
C SER A 15 4.90 -7.06 20.21
N LYS A 16 4.79 -7.80 21.33
CA LYS A 16 3.57 -7.77 22.16
C LYS A 16 3.20 -6.38 22.69
N THR A 17 4.15 -5.46 22.72
CA THR A 17 4.00 -4.13 23.33
C THR A 17 3.79 -3.00 22.31
N ASP A 18 3.73 -3.31 21.01
CA ASP A 18 3.65 -2.30 19.94
C ASP A 18 2.23 -1.79 19.67
N GLY A 19 1.20 -2.40 20.27
CA GLY A 19 -0.22 -2.07 20.04
C GLY A 19 -0.86 -2.82 18.87
N GLY A 20 -0.08 -3.57 18.08
CA GLY A 20 -0.55 -4.44 16.98
C GLY A 20 -0.67 -5.91 17.36
N HIS A 21 -0.21 -6.31 18.56
CA HIS A 21 -0.33 -7.68 19.04
C HIS A 21 -1.78 -8.18 18.96
N GLN A 22 -1.97 -9.36 18.36
CA GLN A 22 -3.28 -9.99 18.19
C GLN A 22 -4.32 -9.20 17.38
N ALA A 23 -3.96 -8.10 16.74
CA ALA A 23 -4.90 -7.30 15.94
C ALA A 23 -5.57 -8.10 14.81
N HIS A 24 -4.92 -9.15 14.28
CA HIS A 24 -5.52 -10.07 13.30
C HIS A 24 -6.78 -10.81 13.81
N LEU A 25 -6.94 -10.94 15.13
CA LEU A 25 -8.14 -11.52 15.74
C LEU A 25 -9.33 -10.54 15.73
N ASN A 26 -9.07 -9.25 15.51
CA ASN A 26 -10.08 -8.19 15.56
C ASN A 26 -9.90 -7.20 14.39
N ASN A 27 -9.91 -7.72 13.16
CA ASN A 27 -9.74 -6.91 11.95
C ASN A 27 -10.82 -5.84 11.76
N PHE A 28 -11.99 -6.03 12.35
CA PHE A 28 -13.15 -5.16 12.23
C PHE A 28 -13.71 -4.85 13.63
N PRO A 29 -13.02 -4.00 14.41
CA PRO A 29 -13.38 -3.77 15.80
C PRO A 29 -14.75 -3.10 15.91
N ALA A 30 -15.63 -3.71 16.71
CA ALA A 30 -17.04 -3.29 16.85
C ALA A 30 -17.22 -1.93 17.55
N ASP A 31 -16.18 -1.43 18.22
CA ASP A 31 -16.17 -0.13 18.89
C ASP A 31 -15.81 1.04 17.94
N TYR A 32 -15.34 0.75 16.73
CA TYR A 32 -15.06 1.78 15.74
C TYR A 32 -16.35 2.29 15.11
N ILE A 33 -16.57 3.59 15.24
CA ILE A 33 -17.71 4.31 14.66
C ILE A 33 -17.18 5.15 13.49
N PRO A 34 -17.51 4.82 12.22
CA PRO A 34 -17.09 5.62 11.08
C PRO A 34 -17.53 7.08 11.18
N VAL A 35 -16.67 8.00 10.73
CA VAL A 35 -17.00 9.42 10.59
C VAL A 35 -18.15 9.57 9.58
N THR A 36 -19.07 10.51 9.84
CA THR A 36 -20.18 10.83 8.95
C THR A 36 -19.97 12.16 8.23
N GLY A 37 -20.51 12.28 7.02
CA GLY A 37 -20.40 13.48 6.19
C GLY A 37 -20.23 13.13 4.71
N GLU A 38 -20.43 14.11 3.82
CA GLU A 38 -20.37 13.90 2.36
C GLU A 38 -18.99 13.46 1.87
N SER A 39 -17.93 13.94 2.53
CA SER A 39 -16.56 13.55 2.20
C SER A 39 -16.12 12.24 2.86
N ALA A 40 -16.93 11.68 3.76
CA ALA A 40 -16.54 10.58 4.61
C ALA A 40 -16.66 9.23 3.90
N TRP A 41 -15.73 8.33 4.21
CA TRP A 41 -15.76 6.96 3.73
C TRP A 41 -16.99 6.23 4.26
N VAL A 42 -17.63 5.50 3.35
CA VAL A 42 -18.71 4.57 3.65
C VAL A 42 -18.32 3.18 3.13
N PRO A 43 -18.83 2.09 3.75
CA PRO A 43 -18.70 0.76 3.19
C PRO A 43 -19.19 0.69 1.74
N THR A 44 -18.45 0.00 0.88
CA THR A 44 -18.70 -0.03 -0.57
C THR A 44 -19.26 -1.37 -1.04
N PRO A 45 -20.01 -1.42 -2.16
CA PRO A 45 -20.46 -2.67 -2.76
C PRO A 45 -19.30 -3.61 -3.14
N PRO A 46 -19.56 -4.92 -3.29
CA PRO A 46 -20.82 -5.61 -3.00
C PRO A 46 -20.95 -6.02 -1.52
N ALA A 47 -19.83 -6.12 -0.79
CA ALA A 47 -19.82 -6.70 0.55
C ALA A 47 -20.24 -5.71 1.65
N PHE A 48 -20.08 -4.41 1.43
CA PHE A 48 -20.31 -3.36 2.43
C PHE A 48 -19.63 -3.69 3.78
N ALA A 49 -18.41 -4.24 3.70
CA ALA A 49 -17.69 -4.70 4.87
C ALA A 49 -17.29 -3.52 5.79
N PRO A 50 -17.22 -3.74 7.12
CA PRO A 50 -16.80 -2.71 8.06
C PRO A 50 -15.37 -2.21 7.81
N ALA A 51 -15.00 -1.09 8.41
CA ALA A 51 -13.67 -0.51 8.31
C ALA A 51 -12.58 -1.49 8.80
N LEU A 52 -11.63 -1.80 7.93
CA LEU A 52 -10.52 -2.69 8.23
C LEU A 52 -9.43 -2.00 9.06
N GLN A 53 -9.18 -2.52 10.26
CA GLN A 53 -8.07 -2.13 11.13
C GLN A 53 -7.97 -0.62 11.41
N PRO A 54 -9.04 0.05 11.88
CA PRO A 54 -9.10 1.50 12.04
C PRO A 54 -8.07 2.09 13.01
N TYR A 55 -7.55 1.27 13.94
CA TYR A 55 -6.57 1.70 14.92
C TYR A 55 -5.11 1.36 14.54
N TRP A 56 -4.86 0.80 13.35
CA TRP A 56 -3.51 0.38 12.93
C TRP A 56 -2.51 1.55 12.88
N GLY A 57 -3.01 2.76 12.62
CA GLY A 57 -2.20 3.97 12.67
C GLY A 57 -1.62 4.32 14.05
N ASN A 58 -2.04 3.62 15.11
CA ASN A 58 -1.54 3.79 16.47
C ASN A 58 -0.47 2.76 16.86
N VAL A 59 -0.19 1.78 16.00
CA VAL A 59 0.87 0.78 16.23
C VAL A 59 2.23 1.48 16.26
N ARG A 60 3.10 1.08 17.19
CA ARG A 60 4.45 1.65 17.33
C ARG A 60 5.28 1.35 16.07
N PRO A 61 5.75 2.36 15.33
CA PRO A 61 6.67 2.15 14.21
C PRO A 61 8.05 1.69 14.73
N PHE A 62 8.85 1.07 13.87
CA PHE A 62 10.26 0.78 14.15
C PHE A 62 11.09 2.06 14.20
N VAL A 63 10.77 3.05 13.37
CA VAL A 63 11.40 4.38 13.40
C VAL A 63 10.33 5.44 13.60
N ALA A 64 10.35 6.11 14.76
CA ALA A 64 9.38 7.15 15.10
C ALA A 64 9.27 8.25 14.03
N SER A 65 10.40 8.66 13.44
CA SER A 65 10.42 9.67 12.39
C SER A 65 9.69 9.25 11.11
N SER A 66 9.45 7.96 10.88
CA SER A 66 8.61 7.49 9.78
C SER A 66 7.20 8.07 9.90
N VAL A 67 6.59 8.01 11.09
CA VAL A 67 5.25 8.57 11.31
C VAL A 67 5.28 10.09 11.47
N GLU A 68 6.31 10.65 12.12
CA GLU A 68 6.41 12.10 12.36
C GLU A 68 6.69 12.91 11.08
N GLN A 69 7.38 12.34 10.10
CA GLN A 69 7.77 13.04 8.87
C GLN A 69 6.91 12.67 7.67
N ALA A 70 6.34 11.46 7.63
CA ALA A 70 5.47 11.02 6.55
C ALA A 70 4.02 11.49 6.79
N ILE A 71 3.86 12.80 6.90
CA ILE A 71 2.57 13.46 7.00
C ILE A 71 2.11 13.78 5.58
N ALA A 72 1.01 13.17 5.15
CA ALA A 72 0.45 13.48 3.84
C ALA A 72 -0.10 14.91 3.86
N VAL A 73 0.09 15.64 2.77
CA VAL A 73 -0.69 16.86 2.54
C VAL A 73 -2.18 16.51 2.63
N PRO A 74 -3.05 17.41 3.11
CA PRO A 74 -4.48 17.14 3.13
C PRO A 74 -5.03 16.76 1.75
N PRO A 75 -6.01 15.85 1.66
CA PRO A 75 -6.68 15.58 0.40
C PRO A 75 -7.35 16.87 -0.10
N TYR A 76 -7.49 17.00 -1.42
CA TYR A 76 -8.24 18.10 -1.99
C TYR A 76 -9.65 18.16 -1.39
N ALA A 77 -10.12 19.37 -1.13
CA ALA A 77 -11.43 19.58 -0.52
C ALA A 77 -12.53 18.89 -1.35
N TYR A 78 -13.44 18.23 -0.65
CA TYR A 78 -14.62 17.64 -1.26
C TYR A 78 -15.46 18.75 -1.91
N SER A 79 -15.91 18.50 -3.14
CA SER A 79 -16.71 19.44 -3.92
C SER A 79 -17.33 18.71 -5.10
N THR A 80 -18.62 18.94 -5.34
CA THR A 80 -19.35 18.42 -6.50
C THR A 80 -19.30 19.35 -7.72
N ASP A 81 -18.69 20.54 -7.60
CA ASP A 81 -18.46 21.45 -8.73
C ASP A 81 -17.57 20.78 -9.79
N PRO A 82 -18.03 20.66 -11.06
CA PRO A 82 -17.23 20.08 -12.15
C PRO A 82 -15.88 20.75 -12.41
N SER A 83 -15.71 22.00 -11.98
CA SER A 83 -14.44 22.74 -12.09
C SER A 83 -13.43 22.40 -10.98
N SER A 84 -13.88 21.77 -9.89
CA SER A 84 -13.04 21.43 -8.73
C SER A 84 -12.02 20.33 -9.02
N ILE A 85 -10.94 20.29 -8.22
CA ILE A 85 -9.90 19.26 -8.38
C ILE A 85 -10.43 17.87 -7.99
N MET A 86 -11.28 17.79 -6.96
CA MET A 86 -11.92 16.52 -6.56
C MET A 86 -12.72 15.92 -7.71
N TYR A 87 -13.62 16.70 -8.31
CA TYR A 87 -14.43 16.24 -9.44
C TYR A 87 -13.56 15.81 -10.63
N LYS A 88 -12.52 16.58 -10.97
CA LYS A 88 -11.60 16.24 -12.07
C LYS A 88 -10.85 14.93 -11.83
N GLN A 89 -10.41 14.66 -10.60
CA GLN A 89 -9.79 13.38 -10.27
C GLN A 89 -10.77 12.21 -10.33
N ALA A 90 -12.02 12.41 -9.91
CA ALA A 90 -13.05 11.38 -10.03
C ALA A 90 -13.42 11.12 -11.49
N MET A 91 -13.50 12.16 -12.32
CA MET A 91 -13.70 12.03 -13.76
C MET A 91 -12.56 11.28 -14.44
N GLU A 92 -11.31 11.58 -14.08
CA GLU A 92 -10.14 10.85 -14.58
C GLU A 92 -10.23 9.34 -14.27
N VAL A 93 -10.65 8.98 -13.06
CA VAL A 93 -10.87 7.57 -12.69
C VAL A 93 -11.98 6.96 -13.54
N ALA A 94 -13.11 7.64 -13.68
CA ALA A 94 -14.25 7.17 -14.47
C ALA A 94 -13.88 6.95 -15.94
N GLU A 95 -13.19 7.91 -16.56
CA GLU A 95 -12.74 7.84 -17.95
C GLU A 95 -11.76 6.69 -18.18
N LEU A 96 -10.75 6.52 -17.31
CA LEU A 96 -9.75 5.45 -17.44
C LEU A 96 -10.34 4.04 -17.27
N VAL A 97 -11.39 3.90 -16.48
CA VAL A 97 -12.08 2.63 -16.26
C VAL A 97 -13.09 2.34 -17.37
N ASN A 98 -13.91 3.33 -17.75
CA ASN A 98 -14.94 3.17 -18.79
C ASN A 98 -14.34 2.98 -20.19
N ALA A 99 -13.15 3.54 -20.44
CA ALA A 99 -12.37 3.36 -21.66
C ALA A 99 -11.07 2.56 -21.40
N ALA A 100 -11.13 1.55 -20.51
CA ALA A 100 -9.95 0.80 -20.13
C ALA A 100 -9.35 0.02 -21.31
N GLU A 101 -8.13 0.39 -21.68
CA GLU A 101 -7.30 -0.38 -22.61
C GLU A 101 -6.93 -1.74 -21.99
N PRO A 102 -6.73 -2.80 -22.80
CA PRO A 102 -6.35 -4.12 -22.30
C PRO A 102 -5.14 -4.12 -21.35
N GLU A 103 -4.14 -3.27 -21.62
CA GLU A 103 -2.96 -3.15 -20.76
C GLU A 103 -3.27 -2.49 -19.40
N HIS A 104 -4.20 -1.53 -19.35
CA HIS A 104 -4.63 -0.94 -18.08
C HIS A 104 -5.33 -1.97 -17.19
N VAL A 105 -6.17 -2.81 -17.79
CA VAL A 105 -6.82 -3.93 -17.10
C VAL A 105 -5.78 -4.94 -16.61
N ALA A 106 -4.81 -5.31 -17.45
CA ALA A 106 -3.74 -6.24 -17.08
C ALA A 106 -2.90 -5.71 -15.91
N ILE A 107 -2.53 -4.42 -15.95
CA ILE A 107 -1.80 -3.75 -14.86
C ILE A 107 -2.64 -3.70 -13.58
N ALA A 108 -3.93 -3.35 -13.67
CA ALA A 108 -4.81 -3.29 -12.52
C ALA A 108 -4.96 -4.66 -11.83
N LEU A 109 -5.10 -5.73 -12.61
CA LEU A 109 -5.23 -7.09 -12.11
C LEU A 109 -3.91 -7.64 -11.56
N PHE A 110 -2.79 -7.41 -12.24
CA PHE A 110 -1.46 -7.84 -11.78
C PHE A 110 -1.14 -7.29 -10.39
N TRP A 111 -1.46 -6.01 -10.16
CA TRP A 111 -1.22 -5.34 -8.88
C TRP A 111 -2.43 -5.39 -7.94
N ALA A 112 -3.47 -6.19 -8.22
CA ALA A 112 -4.68 -6.21 -7.39
C ALA A 112 -4.40 -6.64 -5.95
N ASP A 113 -3.47 -7.60 -5.77
CA ASP A 113 -3.04 -8.19 -4.51
C ASP A 113 -4.22 -8.61 -3.63
N ASP A 114 -5.09 -9.47 -4.20
CA ASP A 114 -6.34 -9.96 -3.61
C ASP A 114 -6.09 -10.85 -2.37
N PRO A 115 -6.34 -10.35 -1.14
CA PRO A 115 -6.05 -11.10 0.07
C PRO A 115 -6.91 -12.38 0.14
N GLY A 116 -6.27 -13.53 0.28
CA GLY A 116 -6.93 -14.84 0.33
C GLY A 116 -7.00 -15.58 -1.01
N ALA A 117 -6.70 -14.90 -2.12
CA ALA A 117 -6.50 -15.52 -3.43
C ALA A 117 -5.02 -15.46 -3.87
N THR A 118 -4.38 -14.31 -3.67
CA THR A 118 -2.96 -14.08 -3.95
C THR A 118 -2.28 -13.43 -2.73
N PHE A 119 -1.25 -12.60 -2.96
CA PHE A 119 -0.54 -11.88 -1.90
C PHE A 119 -1.36 -10.70 -1.37
N THR A 120 -0.96 -10.18 -0.22
CA THR A 120 -1.19 -8.77 0.10
C THR A 120 -0.01 -7.94 -0.45
N PRO A 121 -0.10 -6.62 -0.57
CA PRO A 121 1.00 -5.81 -1.13
C PRO A 121 2.36 -5.98 -0.43
N PRO A 122 2.43 -6.09 0.92
CA PRO A 122 3.70 -6.41 1.57
C PRO A 122 4.25 -7.78 1.18
N GLY A 123 3.36 -8.78 1.04
CA GLY A 123 3.73 -10.12 0.60
C GLY A 123 4.29 -10.12 -0.83
N HIS A 124 3.68 -9.35 -1.73
CA HIS A 124 4.14 -9.20 -3.10
C HIS A 124 5.52 -8.53 -3.15
N ALA A 125 5.72 -7.43 -2.39
CA ALA A 125 7.04 -6.79 -2.26
C ALA A 125 8.13 -7.74 -1.74
N VAL A 126 7.80 -8.60 -0.76
CA VAL A 126 8.72 -9.64 -0.27
C VAL A 126 8.97 -10.73 -1.31
N ALA A 127 7.97 -11.11 -2.11
CA ALA A 127 8.12 -12.07 -3.20
C ALA A 127 9.05 -11.55 -4.30
N ILE A 128 8.94 -10.26 -4.67
CA ILE A 128 9.88 -9.61 -5.59
C ILE A 128 11.29 -9.60 -5.00
N ALA A 129 11.45 -9.18 -3.74
CA ALA A 129 12.76 -9.17 -3.09
C ALA A 129 13.40 -10.56 -3.04
N LYS A 130 12.60 -11.60 -2.83
CA LYS A 130 13.07 -12.99 -2.91
C LYS A 130 13.61 -13.33 -4.30
N GLN A 131 12.91 -12.97 -5.37
CA GLN A 131 13.40 -13.22 -6.73
C GLN A 131 14.74 -12.53 -7.00
N VAL A 132 14.92 -11.30 -6.51
CA VAL A 132 16.20 -10.56 -6.60
C VAL A 132 17.31 -11.26 -5.82
N ILE A 133 17.04 -11.67 -4.57
CA ILE A 133 17.98 -12.42 -3.73
C ILE A 133 18.44 -13.70 -4.43
N ASP A 134 17.50 -14.46 -5.01
CA ASP A 134 17.81 -15.70 -5.73
C ASP A 134 18.61 -15.42 -7.01
N GLN A 135 18.25 -14.36 -7.76
CA GLN A 135 18.94 -13.96 -9.00
C GLN A 135 20.40 -13.55 -8.76
N GLU A 136 20.66 -12.82 -7.68
CA GLU A 136 22.01 -12.39 -7.30
C GLU A 136 22.82 -13.50 -6.59
N GLY A 137 22.17 -14.61 -6.21
CA GLY A 137 22.82 -15.70 -5.48
C GLY A 137 23.30 -15.28 -4.09
N GLU A 138 22.54 -14.40 -3.43
CA GLU A 138 22.94 -13.81 -2.15
C GLU A 138 23.04 -14.86 -1.05
N ASP A 139 24.04 -14.70 -0.18
CA ASP A 139 24.19 -15.59 0.98
C ASP A 139 23.11 -15.33 2.05
N LEU A 140 23.07 -16.21 3.06
CA LEU A 140 22.10 -16.11 4.15
C LEU A 140 22.17 -14.78 4.91
N GLY A 141 23.38 -14.22 5.09
CA GLY A 141 23.57 -12.96 5.81
C GLY A 141 22.97 -11.79 5.04
N LYS A 142 23.26 -11.73 3.74
CA LYS A 142 22.74 -10.70 2.85
C LYS A 142 21.23 -10.82 2.62
N ALA A 143 20.71 -12.04 2.48
CA ALA A 143 19.27 -12.29 2.41
C ALA A 143 18.56 -11.83 3.70
N ALA A 144 19.11 -12.16 4.88
CA ALA A 144 18.57 -11.72 6.16
C ALA A 144 18.59 -10.18 6.29
N TYR A 145 19.66 -9.53 5.84
CA TYR A 145 19.75 -8.07 5.78
C TYR A 145 18.66 -7.45 4.90
N VAL A 146 18.45 -7.98 3.68
CA VAL A 146 17.42 -7.49 2.75
C VAL A 146 16.03 -7.65 3.37
N TYR A 147 15.69 -8.84 3.87
CA TYR A 147 14.37 -9.09 4.46
C TYR A 147 14.12 -8.27 5.72
N ALA A 148 15.11 -8.11 6.60
CA ALA A 148 14.96 -7.28 7.79
C ALA A 148 14.70 -5.82 7.39
N LYS A 149 15.55 -5.27 6.53
CA LYS A 149 15.45 -3.87 6.10
C LYS A 149 14.14 -3.59 5.36
N LEU A 150 13.73 -4.50 4.47
CA LEU A 150 12.46 -4.39 3.75
C LEU A 150 11.28 -4.52 4.72
N GLY A 151 11.24 -5.55 5.56
CA GLY A 151 10.15 -5.79 6.50
C GLY A 151 9.90 -4.62 7.45
N LEU A 152 10.97 -4.02 7.98
CA LEU A 152 10.88 -2.81 8.82
C LEU A 152 10.28 -1.62 8.06
N SER A 153 10.68 -1.43 6.79
CA SER A 153 10.19 -0.35 5.93
C SER A 153 8.73 -0.51 5.55
N LEU A 154 8.32 -1.73 5.19
CA LEU A 154 6.93 -2.04 4.84
C LEU A 154 6.01 -1.89 6.07
N HIS A 155 6.47 -2.30 7.25
CA HIS A 155 5.72 -2.11 8.49
C HIS A 155 5.43 -0.62 8.75
N ASP A 156 6.46 0.22 8.79
CA ASP A 156 6.32 1.65 9.07
C ASP A 156 5.49 2.37 8.00
N ALA A 157 5.61 1.94 6.74
CA ALA A 157 4.79 2.42 5.64
C ALA A 157 3.29 2.16 5.85
N PHE A 158 2.92 0.98 6.35
CA PHE A 158 1.52 0.65 6.65
C PHE A 158 0.99 1.37 7.89
N VAL A 159 1.78 1.49 8.96
CA VAL A 159 1.39 2.31 10.12
C VAL A 159 1.06 3.74 9.67
N THR A 160 1.96 4.35 8.91
CA THR A 160 1.79 5.70 8.37
C THR A 160 0.58 5.81 7.44
N CYS A 161 0.41 4.87 6.52
CA CYS A 161 -0.71 4.90 5.57
C CYS A 161 -2.06 4.81 6.30
N TRP A 162 -2.19 3.88 7.26
CA TRP A 162 -3.41 3.72 8.04
C TRP A 162 -3.70 4.93 8.93
N HIS A 163 -2.67 5.54 9.50
CA HIS A 163 -2.80 6.79 10.24
C HIS A 163 -3.47 7.88 9.39
N ASN A 164 -2.98 8.10 8.16
CA ASN A 164 -3.55 9.08 7.24
C ASN A 164 -4.98 8.70 6.80
N LYS A 165 -5.24 7.41 6.50
CA LYS A 165 -6.58 6.90 6.13
C LYS A 165 -7.64 7.24 7.15
N TYR A 166 -7.36 7.00 8.41
CA TYR A 166 -8.33 7.16 9.50
C TYR A 166 -8.31 8.55 10.14
N ILE A 167 -7.37 9.42 9.75
CA ILE A 167 -7.48 10.88 9.98
C ILE A 167 -8.41 11.52 8.96
N TYR A 168 -8.17 11.28 7.66
CA TYR A 168 -8.89 11.97 6.60
C TYR A 168 -10.24 11.34 6.27
N ASN A 169 -10.39 10.03 6.49
CA ASN A 169 -11.60 9.26 6.22
C ASN A 169 -12.21 9.53 4.84
N LEU A 170 -11.40 9.67 3.79
CA LEU A 170 -11.90 10.12 2.49
C LEU A 170 -12.75 9.04 1.78
N VAL A 171 -13.86 9.48 1.19
CA VAL A 171 -14.75 8.67 0.33
C VAL A 171 -14.03 8.05 -0.87
N ARG A 172 -14.41 6.82 -1.24
CA ARG A 172 -13.84 6.09 -2.40
C ARG A 172 -14.37 6.63 -3.73
N PRO A 173 -13.62 6.46 -4.85
CA PRO A 173 -14.10 6.86 -6.18
C PRO A 173 -15.43 6.23 -6.55
N VAL A 174 -15.63 4.93 -6.26
CA VAL A 174 -16.89 4.24 -6.61
C VAL A 174 -18.12 4.93 -6.04
N THR A 175 -18.08 5.35 -4.77
CA THR A 175 -19.19 6.08 -4.14
C THR A 175 -19.37 7.45 -4.79
N TYR A 176 -18.31 8.24 -4.88
CA TYR A 176 -18.37 9.59 -5.42
C TYR A 176 -18.84 9.64 -6.89
N ILE A 177 -18.32 8.73 -7.71
CA ILE A 177 -18.63 8.67 -9.15
C ILE A 177 -20.10 8.23 -9.34
N ILE A 178 -20.58 7.22 -8.61
CA ILE A 178 -21.97 6.79 -8.68
C ILE A 178 -22.92 7.93 -8.31
N ASP A 179 -22.61 8.68 -7.26
CA ASP A 179 -23.49 9.73 -6.73
C ASP A 179 -23.51 10.99 -7.60
N HIS A 180 -22.44 11.28 -8.36
CA HIS A 180 -22.25 12.60 -8.97
C HIS A 180 -21.85 12.62 -10.45
N ILE A 181 -21.41 11.50 -11.02
CA ILE A 181 -20.83 11.45 -12.38
C ILE A 181 -21.53 10.40 -13.25
N ASP A 182 -21.50 9.14 -12.84
CA ASP A 182 -21.99 8.00 -13.60
C ASP A 182 -22.61 6.97 -12.63
N PRO A 183 -23.95 6.89 -12.54
CA PRO A 183 -24.62 5.99 -11.61
C PRO A 183 -24.47 4.50 -11.99
N THR A 184 -23.90 4.20 -13.17
CA THR A 184 -23.64 2.82 -13.63
C THR A 184 -22.20 2.38 -13.42
N PHE A 185 -21.35 3.23 -12.84
CA PHE A 185 -19.94 2.97 -12.67
C PHE A 185 -19.64 1.71 -11.84
N THR A 186 -18.70 0.90 -12.33
CA THR A 186 -18.17 -0.26 -11.62
C THR A 186 -16.64 -0.26 -11.68
N THR A 187 -15.98 -0.72 -10.62
CA THR A 187 -14.52 -0.81 -10.55
C THR A 187 -14.01 -2.09 -11.24
N ILE A 188 -12.79 -2.06 -11.76
CA ILE A 188 -12.14 -3.24 -12.39
C ILE A 188 -11.69 -4.24 -11.32
N VAL A 189 -11.19 -3.75 -10.19
CA VAL A 189 -10.83 -4.57 -9.01
C VAL A 189 -11.80 -4.29 -7.86
N GLY A 190 -11.92 -5.23 -6.92
CA GLY A 190 -12.76 -5.03 -5.74
C GLY A 190 -12.32 -3.82 -4.92
N THR A 191 -13.27 -2.98 -4.48
CA THR A 191 -12.95 -1.83 -3.62
C THR A 191 -12.65 -2.31 -2.19
N PRO A 192 -11.44 -2.09 -1.65
CA PRO A 192 -11.10 -2.57 -0.31
C PRO A 192 -11.83 -1.80 0.80
N PRO A 193 -12.19 -2.46 1.93
CA PRO A 193 -13.06 -1.91 2.96
C PRO A 193 -12.32 -1.01 3.95
N PHE A 194 -11.73 0.08 3.46
CA PHE A 194 -11.07 1.11 4.25
C PHE A 194 -11.05 2.45 3.50
N PRO A 195 -10.86 3.59 4.20
CA PRO A 195 -10.82 4.92 3.60
C PRO A 195 -9.81 5.07 2.46
N GLU A 196 -10.08 6.02 1.58
CA GLU A 196 -9.36 6.19 0.32
C GLU A 196 -7.92 6.69 0.52
N TYR A 197 -7.72 7.75 1.30
CA TYR A 197 -6.49 8.53 1.25
C TYR A 197 -5.51 8.22 2.41
N THR A 198 -4.25 7.83 2.20
CA THR A 198 -3.52 7.63 0.92
C THR A 198 -3.62 6.19 0.43
N SER A 199 -3.12 5.92 -0.78
CA SER A 199 -3.08 4.55 -1.34
C SER A 199 -2.08 3.66 -0.58
N GLY A 200 -2.55 2.54 -0.05
CA GLY A 200 -1.72 1.55 0.65
C GLY A 200 -0.71 0.86 -0.26
N HIS A 201 -1.11 0.50 -1.49
CA HIS A 201 -0.20 -0.09 -2.48
C HIS A 201 0.91 0.88 -2.87
N SER A 202 0.56 2.15 -3.09
CA SER A 202 1.53 3.19 -3.43
C SER A 202 2.51 3.43 -2.28
N THR A 203 2.03 3.44 -1.04
CA THR A 203 2.87 3.61 0.15
C THR A 203 3.78 2.41 0.37
N ASN A 204 3.27 1.19 0.22
CA ASN A 204 4.04 -0.05 0.23
C ASN A 204 5.18 -0.02 -0.79
N MET A 205 4.84 0.26 -2.05
CA MET A 205 5.78 0.13 -3.14
C MET A 205 6.80 1.27 -3.19
N GLY A 206 6.45 2.48 -2.71
CA GLY A 206 7.42 3.56 -2.50
C GLY A 206 8.48 3.19 -1.45
N ALA A 207 8.05 2.51 -0.38
CA ALA A 207 8.93 2.01 0.69
C ALA A 207 9.81 0.85 0.20
N PHE A 208 9.22 -0.10 -0.53
CA PHE A 208 9.93 -1.20 -1.20
C PHE A 208 11.02 -0.67 -2.13
N ALA A 209 10.67 0.19 -3.09
CA ALA A 209 11.61 0.69 -4.08
C ALA A 209 12.78 1.42 -3.42
N THR A 210 12.49 2.26 -2.43
CA THR A 210 13.51 3.02 -1.69
C THR A 210 14.51 2.13 -0.95
N VAL A 211 14.05 1.03 -0.37
CA VAL A 211 14.94 0.07 0.30
C VAL A 211 15.75 -0.72 -0.73
N MET A 212 15.09 -1.30 -1.72
CA MET A 212 15.74 -2.14 -2.72
C MET A 212 16.78 -1.38 -3.54
N GLU A 213 16.48 -0.13 -3.94
CA GLU A 213 17.45 0.73 -4.62
C GLU A 213 18.67 1.08 -3.74
N SER A 214 18.49 1.15 -2.42
CA SER A 214 19.62 1.39 -1.50
C SER A 214 20.58 0.20 -1.40
N ILE A 215 20.11 -0.99 -1.77
CA ILE A 215 20.87 -2.24 -1.65
C ILE A 215 21.46 -2.64 -3.01
N TYR A 216 20.66 -2.57 -4.07
CA TYR A 216 20.98 -3.10 -5.39
C TYR A 216 21.19 -2.02 -6.46
N GLY A 217 20.93 -0.76 -6.13
CA GLY A 217 21.07 0.38 -7.04
C GLY A 217 19.77 0.78 -7.75
N LYS A 218 19.76 2.02 -8.28
CA LYS A 218 18.56 2.66 -8.86
C LYS A 218 18.14 2.13 -10.24
N HIS A 219 19.04 1.45 -10.93
CA HIS A 219 18.85 0.98 -12.31
C HIS A 219 18.88 -0.56 -12.37
N TYR A 220 18.46 -1.21 -11.28
CA TYR A 220 18.39 -2.66 -11.23
C TYR A 220 17.22 -3.16 -12.08
N ILE A 221 17.54 -3.95 -13.11
CA ILE A 221 16.56 -4.55 -14.01
C ILE A 221 16.15 -5.91 -13.45
N PHE A 222 14.84 -6.14 -13.35
CA PHE A 222 14.32 -7.41 -12.86
C PHE A 222 13.02 -7.79 -13.58
N THR A 223 12.69 -9.07 -13.53
CA THR A 223 11.39 -9.58 -13.93
C THR A 223 10.67 -10.06 -12.68
N ASP A 224 9.42 -9.63 -12.52
CA ASP A 224 8.52 -10.09 -11.50
C ASP A 224 7.61 -11.18 -12.04
N ASP A 225 7.87 -12.40 -11.60
CA ASP A 225 7.05 -13.59 -11.89
C ASP A 225 6.29 -14.07 -10.63
N SER A 226 6.04 -13.17 -9.66
CA SER A 226 5.35 -13.53 -8.40
C SER A 226 3.96 -14.11 -8.65
N HIS A 227 3.31 -13.69 -9.75
CA HIS A 227 1.97 -14.15 -10.15
C HIS A 227 1.99 -15.29 -11.18
N ALA A 228 3.08 -16.04 -11.30
CA ALA A 228 3.21 -17.17 -12.22
C ALA A 228 1.96 -18.09 -12.17
N GLY A 229 1.37 -18.35 -13.34
CA GLY A 229 0.15 -19.16 -13.48
C GLY A 229 -1.18 -18.42 -13.25
N VAL A 230 -1.15 -17.16 -12.79
CA VAL A 230 -2.33 -16.28 -12.67
C VAL A 230 -2.23 -15.10 -13.64
N HIS A 231 -1.08 -14.43 -13.69
CA HIS A 231 -0.79 -13.34 -14.60
C HIS A 231 0.57 -13.54 -15.30
N PRO A 232 0.77 -12.98 -16.50
CA PRO A 232 2.09 -12.96 -17.13
C PRO A 232 3.11 -12.20 -16.27
N ALA A 233 4.36 -12.65 -16.30
CA ALA A 233 5.47 -11.93 -15.68
C ALA A 233 5.63 -10.51 -16.26
N ARG A 234 6.08 -9.57 -15.43
CA ARG A 234 6.30 -8.18 -15.83
C ARG A 234 7.76 -7.79 -15.59
N SER A 235 8.40 -7.18 -16.58
CA SER A 235 9.79 -6.73 -16.48
C SER A 235 9.87 -5.23 -16.22
N PHE A 236 10.78 -4.84 -15.34
CA PHE A 236 10.99 -3.46 -14.92
C PHE A 236 12.47 -3.10 -15.02
N ASN A 237 12.77 -1.88 -15.44
CA ASN A 237 14.12 -1.32 -15.53
C ASN A 237 14.61 -0.73 -14.20
N SER A 238 13.73 -0.64 -13.20
CA SER A 238 14.06 -0.20 -11.83
C SER A 238 12.95 -0.59 -10.86
N PHE A 239 13.28 -0.67 -9.56
CA PHE A 239 12.26 -0.81 -8.52
C PHE A 239 11.31 0.40 -8.47
N LYS A 240 11.79 1.60 -8.82
CA LYS A 240 10.95 2.79 -8.93
C LYS A 240 9.92 2.68 -10.04
N GLU A 241 10.25 2.06 -11.17
CA GLU A 241 9.31 1.79 -12.26
C GLU A 241 8.18 0.87 -11.79
N ALA A 242 8.51 -0.26 -11.14
CA ALA A 242 7.52 -1.14 -10.52
C ALA A 242 6.65 -0.41 -9.49
N SER A 243 7.26 0.45 -8.66
CA SER A 243 6.50 1.27 -7.71
C SER A 243 5.54 2.25 -8.37
N ASN A 244 5.93 2.84 -9.50
CA ASN A 244 5.07 3.77 -10.23
C ASN A 244 3.94 3.00 -10.92
N GLU A 245 4.23 1.81 -11.48
CA GLU A 245 3.21 0.95 -12.09
C GLU A 245 2.18 0.46 -11.06
N ALA A 246 2.63 0.03 -9.88
CA ALA A 246 1.76 -0.34 -8.77
C ALA A 246 0.91 0.83 -8.25
N ALA A 247 1.39 2.07 -8.39
CA ALA A 247 0.63 3.25 -7.99
C ALA A 247 -0.43 3.63 -9.03
N ILE A 248 -0.09 3.63 -10.32
CA ILE A 248 -1.04 3.92 -11.39
C ILE A 248 -2.10 2.83 -11.54
N SER A 249 -1.77 1.57 -11.26
CA SER A 249 -2.69 0.43 -11.31
C SER A 249 -3.94 0.64 -10.46
N ARG A 250 -3.85 1.43 -9.38
CA ARG A 250 -4.98 1.69 -8.48
C ARG A 250 -6.03 2.63 -9.08
N ILE A 251 -5.59 3.46 -10.03
CA ILE A 251 -6.46 4.38 -10.77
C ILE A 251 -7.09 3.63 -11.93
N TYR A 252 -6.30 2.81 -12.65
CA TYR A 252 -6.82 1.86 -13.63
C TYR A 252 -7.83 0.88 -13.00
N GLY A 253 -7.60 0.46 -11.75
CA GLY A 253 -8.52 -0.38 -11.00
C GLY A 253 -9.82 0.31 -10.55
N GLY A 254 -9.89 1.64 -10.62
CA GLY A 254 -11.08 2.42 -10.24
C GLY A 254 -11.21 2.76 -8.75
N ILE A 255 -10.17 2.57 -7.94
CA ILE A 255 -10.30 2.51 -6.48
C ILE A 255 -9.51 3.58 -5.72
N HIS A 256 -8.69 4.38 -6.41
CA HIS A 256 -7.97 5.50 -5.83
C HIS A 256 -7.97 6.73 -6.76
N TYR A 257 -7.92 7.92 -6.16
CA TYR A 257 -7.65 9.17 -6.89
C TYR A 257 -6.15 9.38 -7.10
N ARG A 258 -5.79 10.19 -8.10
CA ARG A 258 -4.40 10.57 -8.43
C ARG A 258 -3.58 10.98 -7.22
N GLN A 259 -4.12 11.89 -6.40
CA GLN A 259 -3.43 12.41 -5.22
C GLN A 259 -3.08 11.31 -4.22
N ALA A 260 -3.98 10.36 -3.96
CA ALA A 260 -3.75 9.26 -3.03
C ALA A 260 -2.58 8.37 -3.47
N CYS A 261 -2.45 8.13 -4.77
CA CYS A 261 -1.34 7.36 -5.34
C CYS A 261 -0.02 8.12 -5.24
N VAL A 262 0.02 9.38 -5.68
CA VAL A 262 1.23 10.21 -5.64
C VAL A 262 1.72 10.41 -4.20
N GLN A 263 0.82 10.79 -3.30
CA GLN A 263 1.16 11.03 -1.90
C GLN A 263 1.54 9.74 -1.19
N GLY A 264 0.85 8.62 -1.50
CA GLY A 264 1.24 7.30 -1.00
C GLY A 264 2.70 6.96 -1.33
N VAL A 265 3.13 7.11 -2.59
CA VAL A 265 4.53 6.87 -2.97
C VAL A 265 5.49 7.74 -2.15
N ILE A 266 5.18 9.04 -1.97
CA ILE A 266 6.01 9.96 -1.18
C ILE A 266 6.13 9.48 0.27
N LEU A 267 5.02 9.08 0.92
CA LEU A 267 5.05 8.56 2.28
C LEU A 267 5.93 7.31 2.40
N GLY A 268 5.78 6.39 1.43
CA GLY A 268 6.58 5.18 1.37
C GLY A 268 8.07 5.47 1.27
N GLU A 269 8.44 6.41 0.39
CA GLU A 269 9.84 6.83 0.25
C GLU A 269 10.42 7.43 1.53
N ILE A 270 9.64 8.21 2.28
CA ILE A 270 10.09 8.78 3.57
C ILE A 270 10.37 7.66 4.56
N CYS A 271 9.47 6.68 4.68
CA CYS A 271 9.65 5.51 5.54
C CYS A 271 10.91 4.73 5.14
N GLY A 272 11.07 4.40 3.85
CA GLY A 272 12.25 3.69 3.34
C GLY A 272 13.55 4.47 3.58
N LYS A 273 13.56 5.79 3.37
CA LYS A 273 14.73 6.65 3.67
C LYS A 273 15.08 6.64 5.15
N ASN A 274 14.08 6.58 6.04
CA ASN A 274 14.32 6.56 7.48
C ASN A 274 14.87 5.20 7.94
N ILE A 275 14.35 4.08 7.42
CA ILE A 275 14.93 2.76 7.66
C ILE A 275 16.35 2.66 7.09
N ASN A 276 16.62 3.24 5.92
CA ASN A 276 17.96 3.25 5.31
C ASN A 276 19.02 3.95 6.19
N LYS A 277 18.62 4.90 7.05
CA LYS A 277 19.51 5.65 7.95
C LYS A 277 19.85 4.90 9.25
N LEU A 278 19.17 3.80 9.55
CA LEU A 278 19.52 2.97 10.71
C LEU A 278 20.97 2.47 10.58
N ASN A 279 21.62 2.22 11.71
CA ASN A 279 22.97 1.69 11.70
C ASN A 279 22.96 0.19 11.35
N TRP A 280 23.05 -0.09 10.05
CA TRP A 280 23.18 -1.43 9.51
C TRP A 280 24.66 -1.83 9.50
N ASN A 281 25.10 -2.61 10.49
CA ASN A 281 26.43 -3.21 10.45
C ASN A 281 26.39 -4.37 9.44
N ASN A 282 26.97 -4.16 8.26
CA ASN A 282 27.23 -5.21 7.27
C ASN A 282 28.63 -5.79 7.48
#